data_AF-A0A3B9DDZ5-F1
#
_entry.id   AF-A0A3B9DDZ5-F1
#
_cell.length_a   1.000
_cell.length_b   1.000
_cell.length_c   1.000
_cell.angle_alpha   90.00
_cell.angle_beta   90.00
_cell.angle_gamma   90.00
#
_symmetry.space_group_name_H-M   'P 1'
#
loop_
_entity.id
_entity.type
_entity.pdbx_description
1 polymer ?
#
loop_
_entity_poly.entity_id
_entity_poly.type
_entity_poly.pdbx_seq_one_letter_code
_entity_poly.pdbx_strand_id
1 'polypeptide(L)'
;MTYSVAMTHNVFSFFPFKPLAHAGFTTLFLLCLGANSYAQDDLPLLDLDTPVRLNFSGSWEKDFARSDNWEDELNRVMRMRQEQAAAQAAGIRPLSRPRVSIGNINLGSSRGRSGIVNLARVAEYISRQTTMEIIQDRNQVRIERKGEAPLICGMETGPTQTFSSPHGSEFCGWNRLQLIFEITLPEELYITHQFSVAANGSSLQIVTSIQSDNGIPFNLRQTYSKYDAPPDEYNCIQTISRGRVCSQRTPLD
;
A
#
# COMPACT_ATOMS: atom_id res chain seq x y z
N MET A 1 19.66 39.79 -37.12
CA MET A 1 20.76 39.79 -38.09
C MET A 1 21.27 38.37 -38.21
N THR A 2 21.25 37.87 -39.44
CA THR A 2 21.84 36.63 -40.02
C THR A 2 23.26 36.34 -39.49
N TYR A 3 23.78 35.11 -39.42
CA TYR A 3 24.23 34.18 -40.50
C TYR A 3 24.33 32.72 -39.95
N SER A 4 23.84 31.66 -40.61
CA SER A 4 24.42 30.77 -41.66
C SER A 4 25.88 30.32 -41.43
N VAL A 5 26.17 29.04 -41.09
CA VAL A 5 26.37 27.80 -41.91
C VAL A 5 27.75 27.67 -42.59
N ALA A 6 28.42 26.52 -42.36
CA ALA A 6 29.40 25.87 -43.25
C ALA A 6 29.28 24.34 -43.05
N MET A 7 28.70 23.57 -43.98
CA MET A 7 29.25 22.94 -45.22
C MET A 7 30.39 21.94 -45.04
N THR A 8 30.18 20.73 -45.56
CA THR A 8 31.08 19.82 -46.33
C THR A 8 30.51 18.37 -46.28
N HIS A 9 30.49 17.47 -47.28
CA HIS A 9 31.08 17.31 -48.61
C HIS A 9 30.16 16.44 -49.51
N ASN A 10 30.23 16.66 -50.83
CA ASN A 10 29.65 15.88 -51.96
C ASN A 10 30.55 14.72 -52.40
N VAL A 11 30.00 13.68 -53.08
CA VAL A 11 30.49 12.97 -54.32
C VAL A 11 29.38 12.00 -54.83
N PHE A 12 28.60 12.32 -55.89
CA PHE A 12 28.66 11.92 -57.34
C PHE A 12 28.19 10.50 -57.78
N SER A 13 27.23 10.46 -58.72
CA SER A 13 27.27 9.76 -60.05
C SER A 13 25.90 9.96 -60.76
N PHE A 14 25.80 10.70 -61.87
CA PHE A 14 26.09 10.47 -63.31
C PHE A 14 24.87 10.04 -64.18
N PHE A 15 24.67 10.80 -65.27
CA PHE A 15 23.60 10.90 -66.31
C PHE A 15 23.65 9.79 -67.40
N PRO A 16 22.65 9.61 -68.33
CA PRO A 16 22.37 10.46 -69.54
C PRO A 16 20.86 10.65 -69.94
N PHE A 17 20.39 11.85 -70.35
CA PHE A 17 20.27 12.48 -71.71
C PHE A 17 19.20 11.86 -72.66
N LYS A 18 17.95 12.41 -72.79
CA LYS A 18 17.36 13.39 -73.79
C LYS A 18 16.75 12.73 -75.07
N PRO A 19 15.92 13.40 -75.93
CA PRO A 19 14.86 14.43 -75.76
C PRO A 19 13.60 14.25 -76.70
N LEU A 20 12.69 15.24 -76.66
CA LEU A 20 11.94 15.87 -77.79
C LEU A 20 10.40 15.68 -77.94
N ALA A 21 9.71 16.85 -77.89
CA ALA A 21 8.64 17.36 -78.78
C ALA A 21 7.14 16.98 -78.64
N HIS A 22 6.37 18.06 -78.35
CA HIS A 22 5.17 18.59 -79.04
C HIS A 22 3.76 17.98 -78.85
N ALA A 23 2.80 18.93 -78.80
CA ALA A 23 1.34 18.84 -78.93
C ALA A 23 0.58 18.22 -77.73
N GLY A 24 -0.46 18.81 -77.14
CA GLY A 24 -1.48 19.75 -77.62
C GLY A 24 -2.83 19.03 -77.66
N PHE A 25 -3.81 19.48 -76.86
CA PHE A 25 -5.22 19.01 -76.80
C PHE A 25 -5.40 17.56 -76.23
N THR A 26 -6.30 17.19 -75.32
CA THR A 26 -7.74 17.47 -75.21
C THR A 26 -8.29 16.94 -73.86
N THR A 27 -9.47 17.44 -73.51
CA THR A 27 -10.37 17.26 -72.35
C THR A 27 -10.81 15.85 -71.88
N LEU A 28 -11.12 15.81 -70.56
CA LEU A 28 -12.18 15.07 -69.83
C LEU A 28 -11.99 13.57 -69.49
N PHE A 29 -11.76 13.27 -68.19
CA PHE A 29 -12.19 12.00 -67.59
C PHE A 29 -12.55 12.17 -66.11
N LEU A 30 -13.71 11.60 -65.73
CA LEU A 30 -14.36 11.66 -64.43
C LEU A 30 -13.47 11.19 -63.27
N LEU A 31 -13.47 11.92 -62.16
CA LEU A 31 -12.96 11.47 -60.86
C LEU A 31 -14.14 11.13 -59.94
N CYS A 32 -14.25 9.84 -59.62
CA CYS A 32 -15.19 9.28 -58.67
C CYS A 32 -14.99 9.88 -57.27
N LEU A 33 -16.09 10.36 -56.68
CA LEU A 33 -16.19 10.69 -55.27
C LEU A 33 -16.03 9.41 -54.43
N GLY A 34 -14.82 9.17 -53.94
CA GLY A 34 -14.59 8.25 -52.84
C GLY A 34 -15.07 8.91 -51.54
N ALA A 35 -16.25 8.51 -51.05
CA ALA A 35 -16.67 8.81 -49.70
C ALA A 35 -15.74 8.07 -48.74
N ASN A 36 -14.76 8.77 -48.16
CA ASN A 36 -14.04 8.29 -47.00
C ASN A 36 -15.01 8.31 -45.81
N SER A 37 -15.56 7.15 -45.48
CA SER A 37 -16.19 6.90 -44.20
C SER A 37 -15.12 7.09 -43.12
N TYR A 38 -15.15 8.22 -42.42
CA TYR A 38 -14.39 8.41 -41.20
C TYR A 38 -14.89 7.39 -40.19
N ALA A 39 -14.06 6.37 -39.93
CA ALA A 39 -14.25 5.46 -38.80
C ALA A 39 -14.27 6.31 -37.53
N GLN A 40 -15.36 6.20 -36.79
CA GLN A 40 -15.53 6.86 -35.51
C GLN A 40 -14.60 6.15 -34.52
N ASP A 41 -13.52 6.82 -34.13
CA ASP A 41 -12.62 6.35 -33.06
C ASP A 41 -13.43 6.26 -31.76
N ASP A 42 -13.76 5.02 -31.36
CA ASP A 42 -14.31 4.73 -30.04
C ASP A 42 -13.24 5.05 -29.00
N LEU A 43 -13.35 6.23 -28.41
CA LEU A 43 -12.58 6.64 -27.23
C LEU A 43 -12.82 5.62 -26.10
N PRO A 44 -11.77 5.16 -25.40
CA PRO A 44 -11.96 4.25 -24.27
C PRO A 44 -12.81 4.95 -23.21
N LEU A 45 -13.98 4.36 -22.94
CA LEU A 45 -14.85 4.76 -21.84
C LEU A 45 -14.02 4.67 -20.54
N LEU A 46 -13.77 5.81 -19.91
CA LEU A 46 -13.09 5.85 -18.63
C LEU A 46 -13.98 5.16 -17.60
N ASP A 47 -13.56 3.96 -17.17
CA ASP A 47 -14.17 3.27 -16.04
C ASP A 47 -13.92 4.08 -14.78
N LEU A 48 -14.94 4.83 -14.36
CA LEU A 48 -14.89 5.69 -13.18
C LEU A 48 -14.97 4.90 -11.86
N ASP A 49 -15.27 3.60 -11.94
CA ASP A 49 -15.41 2.73 -10.77
C ASP A 49 -14.09 2.06 -10.39
N THR A 50 -13.07 2.06 -11.26
CA THR A 50 -11.73 1.58 -10.92
C THR A 50 -10.92 2.65 -10.17
N PRO A 51 -10.57 2.44 -8.90
CA PRO A 51 -9.79 3.41 -8.15
C PRO A 51 -8.39 3.56 -8.75
N VAL A 52 -7.86 4.80 -8.73
CA VAL A 52 -6.49 5.13 -9.16
C VAL A 52 -5.42 4.36 -8.34
N ARG A 53 -5.80 3.85 -7.17
CA ARG A 53 -4.98 3.04 -6.27
C ARG A 53 -5.31 1.56 -6.43
N LEU A 54 -4.41 0.68 -5.96
CA LEU A 54 -4.72 -0.74 -5.86
C LEU A 54 -6.03 -0.96 -5.11
N ASN A 55 -6.80 -1.92 -5.58
CA ASN A 55 -8.06 -2.28 -4.97
C ASN A 55 -7.84 -3.31 -3.85
N PHE A 56 -8.14 -2.92 -2.62
CA PHE A 56 -8.08 -3.79 -1.44
C PHE A 56 -9.41 -4.50 -1.17
N SER A 57 -10.47 -4.20 -1.95
CA SER A 57 -11.82 -4.64 -1.63
C SER A 57 -11.98 -6.16 -1.63
N GLY A 58 -12.77 -6.64 -0.67
CA GLY A 58 -13.14 -8.03 -0.53
C GLY A 58 -13.11 -8.51 0.91
N SER A 59 -13.44 -9.80 1.06
CA SER A 59 -13.34 -10.51 2.32
C SER A 59 -12.02 -11.26 2.39
N TRP A 60 -11.36 -11.18 3.54
CA TRP A 60 -10.01 -11.68 3.76
C TRP A 60 -9.96 -12.56 5.00
N GLU A 61 -9.40 -13.76 4.86
CA GLU A 61 -9.21 -14.72 5.95
C GLU A 61 -7.72 -14.94 6.19
N LYS A 62 -7.33 -14.99 7.46
CA LYS A 62 -5.94 -15.12 7.87
C LYS A 62 -5.37 -16.47 7.46
N ASP A 63 -4.26 -16.43 6.74
CA ASP A 63 -3.44 -17.58 6.47
C ASP A 63 -2.44 -17.77 7.62
N PHE A 64 -2.73 -18.70 8.51
CA PHE A 64 -1.90 -18.99 9.68
C PHE A 64 -0.52 -19.55 9.30
N ALA A 65 -0.38 -20.23 8.16
CA ALA A 65 0.89 -20.80 7.73
C ALA A 65 1.85 -19.74 7.17
N ARG A 66 1.31 -18.66 6.59
CA ARG A 66 2.07 -17.52 6.06
C ARG A 66 2.12 -16.30 7.00
N SER A 67 1.48 -16.39 8.17
CA SER A 67 1.52 -15.34 9.19
C SER A 67 2.57 -15.65 10.23
N ASP A 68 3.16 -14.61 10.81
CA ASP A 68 4.09 -14.77 11.91
C ASP A 68 3.35 -15.26 13.17
N ASN A 69 4.02 -16.13 13.93
CA ASN A 69 3.66 -16.46 15.30
C ASN A 69 4.37 -15.46 16.25
N TRP A 70 3.64 -14.88 17.21
CA TRP A 70 4.18 -13.81 18.06
C TRP A 70 5.17 -14.33 19.10
N GLU A 71 5.00 -15.55 19.61
CA GLU A 71 5.95 -16.17 20.53
C GLU A 71 7.30 -16.42 19.84
N ASP A 72 7.26 -16.95 18.62
CA ASP A 72 8.45 -17.20 17.80
C ASP A 72 9.17 -15.89 17.46
N GLU A 73 8.43 -14.85 17.11
CA GLU A 73 8.99 -13.54 16.82
C GLU A 73 9.58 -12.87 18.07
N LEU A 74 8.92 -12.97 19.22
CA LEU A 74 9.46 -12.52 20.50
C LEU A 74 10.76 -13.26 20.86
N ASN A 75 10.77 -14.59 20.72
CA ASN A 75 11.96 -15.41 20.95
C ASN A 75 13.11 -15.02 20.02
N ARG A 76 12.80 -14.73 18.74
CA ARG A 76 13.77 -14.25 17.76
C ARG A 76 14.36 -12.90 18.17
N VAL A 77 13.53 -11.92 18.53
CA VAL A 77 13.97 -10.60 18.98
C VAL A 77 14.81 -10.69 20.25
N MET A 78 14.40 -11.52 21.21
CA MET A 78 15.13 -11.72 22.46
C MET A 78 16.50 -12.36 22.23
N ARG A 79 16.59 -13.37 21.34
CA ARG A 79 17.87 -13.99 20.96
C ARG A 79 18.81 -12.99 20.29
N MET A 80 18.34 -12.23 19.30
CA MET A 80 19.16 -11.21 18.63
C MET A 80 19.72 -10.19 19.62
N ARG A 81 18.93 -9.80 20.63
CA ARG A 81 19.38 -8.88 21.67
C ARG A 81 20.43 -9.48 22.59
N GLN A 82 20.28 -10.74 22.98
CA GLN A 82 21.28 -11.45 23.79
C GLN A 82 22.61 -11.57 23.03
N GLU A 83 22.56 -11.91 21.75
CA GLU A 83 23.73 -11.97 20.87
C GLU A 83 24.42 -10.61 20.76
N GLN A 84 23.67 -9.52 20.60
CA GLN A 84 24.22 -8.16 20.58
C GLN A 84 24.87 -7.77 21.92
N ALA A 85 24.23 -8.10 23.04
CA ALA A 85 24.79 -7.82 24.37
C ALA A 85 26.07 -8.63 24.63
N ALA A 86 26.09 -9.91 24.22
CA ALA A 86 27.28 -10.76 24.32
C ALA A 86 28.41 -10.25 23.42
N ALA A 87 28.12 -9.81 22.19
CA ALA A 87 29.11 -9.22 21.29
C ALA A 87 29.70 -7.91 21.85
N GLN A 88 28.86 -7.06 22.44
CA GLN A 88 29.31 -5.84 23.13
C GLN A 88 30.19 -6.15 24.33
N ALA A 89 29.80 -7.13 25.17
CA ALA A 89 30.60 -7.57 26.32
C ALA A 89 31.94 -8.19 25.90
N ALA A 90 31.97 -8.93 24.78
CA ALA A 90 33.18 -9.50 24.21
C ALA A 90 34.07 -8.48 23.49
N GLY A 91 33.68 -7.20 23.44
CA GLY A 91 34.43 -6.15 22.73
C GLY A 91 34.48 -6.33 21.21
N ILE A 92 33.68 -7.25 20.67
CA ILE A 92 33.59 -7.53 19.24
C ILE A 92 32.80 -6.40 18.60
N ARG A 93 33.54 -5.45 18.04
CA ARG A 93 32.99 -4.31 17.29
C ARG A 93 32.41 -4.84 15.97
N PRO A 94 31.12 -4.62 15.65
CA PRO A 94 30.63 -4.90 14.31
C PRO A 94 31.42 -4.04 13.32
N LEU A 95 32.06 -4.70 12.34
CA LEU A 95 32.68 -4.00 11.21
C LEU A 95 31.56 -3.25 10.46
N SER A 96 31.74 -1.94 10.30
CA SER A 96 30.88 -1.01 9.53
C SER A 96 29.73 -0.34 10.29
N ARG A 97 30.08 0.75 11.00
CA ARG A 97 29.35 2.04 11.08
C ARG A 97 30.30 3.09 11.68
N PRO A 98 30.45 4.30 11.10
CA PRO A 98 31.32 5.33 11.66
C PRO A 98 30.83 5.76 13.05
N ARG A 99 31.77 5.90 14.00
CA ARG A 99 31.49 6.33 15.37
C ARG A 99 31.33 7.84 15.42
N VAL A 100 30.23 8.31 15.99
CA VAL A 100 30.25 9.55 16.77
C VAL A 100 30.68 9.15 18.19
N SER A 101 31.77 9.74 18.66
CA SER A 101 32.26 9.60 20.03
C SER A 101 31.39 10.47 20.94
N ILE A 102 30.63 9.84 21.84
CA ILE A 102 30.05 10.54 23.00
C ILE A 102 30.51 9.80 24.25
N GLY A 103 31.26 10.51 25.07
CA GLY A 103 31.72 10.03 26.37
C GLY A 103 30.56 9.72 27.31
N ASN A 104 30.80 8.75 28.18
CA ASN A 104 30.10 8.53 29.43
C ASN A 104 28.56 8.47 29.34
N ILE A 105 28.03 7.35 28.83
CA ILE A 105 26.63 6.99 29.02
C ILE A 105 26.60 5.74 29.91
N ASN A 106 26.21 5.93 31.16
CA ASN A 106 25.79 4.85 32.05
C ASN A 106 24.64 4.08 31.38
N LEU A 107 24.92 2.86 30.92
CA LEU A 107 23.92 1.99 30.32
C LEU A 107 23.08 1.32 31.42
N GLY A 108 22.03 2.01 31.87
CA GLY A 108 20.98 1.41 32.71
C GLY A 108 20.15 0.41 31.91
N SER A 109 20.70 -0.79 31.65
CA SER A 109 20.19 -1.78 30.69
C SER A 109 19.05 -2.68 31.20
N SER A 110 18.40 -2.36 32.32
CA SER A 110 17.42 -3.26 32.96
C SER A 110 15.96 -3.02 32.54
N ARG A 111 15.60 -1.84 32.04
CA ARG A 111 14.17 -1.50 31.75
C ARG A 111 13.63 -2.07 30.43
N GLY A 112 14.50 -2.55 29.53
CA GLY A 112 14.08 -2.90 28.17
C GLY A 112 13.55 -4.33 27.96
N ARG A 113 13.71 -5.28 28.91
CA ARG A 113 13.21 -6.66 28.75
C ARG A 113 11.70 -6.76 28.98
N SER A 114 11.18 -6.06 29.99
CA SER A 114 9.73 -6.01 30.23
C SER A 114 9.00 -5.26 29.13
N GLY A 115 9.64 -4.24 28.54
CA GLY A 115 9.05 -3.44 27.46
C GLY A 115 8.72 -4.30 26.23
N ILE A 116 9.67 -5.09 25.71
CA ILE A 116 9.45 -5.84 24.47
C ILE A 116 8.38 -6.94 24.61
N VAL A 117 8.30 -7.60 25.78
CA VAL A 117 7.25 -8.58 26.06
C VAL A 117 5.87 -7.91 26.10
N ASN A 118 5.78 -6.72 26.69
CA ASN A 118 4.54 -5.94 26.71
C ASN A 118 4.14 -5.51 25.28
N LEU A 119 5.09 -5.03 24.47
CA LEU A 119 4.85 -4.69 23.07
C LEU A 119 4.35 -5.91 22.27
N ALA A 120 4.96 -7.07 22.46
CA ALA A 120 4.56 -8.31 21.80
C ALA A 120 3.12 -8.73 22.17
N ARG A 121 2.74 -8.61 23.44
CA ARG A 121 1.36 -8.89 23.89
C ARG A 121 0.34 -7.92 23.30
N VAL A 122 0.69 -6.63 23.19
CA VAL A 122 -0.19 -5.65 22.53
C VAL A 122 -0.31 -5.98 21.04
N ALA A 123 0.78 -6.38 20.38
CA ALA A 123 0.77 -6.79 18.99
C ALA A 123 -0.12 -8.02 18.76
N GLU A 124 0.01 -9.05 19.60
CA GLU A 124 -0.90 -10.21 19.59
C GLU A 124 -2.36 -9.78 19.74
N TYR A 125 -2.66 -8.94 20.74
CA TYR A 125 -4.01 -8.48 21.02
C TYR A 125 -4.62 -7.77 19.80
N ILE A 126 -3.93 -6.78 19.23
CA ILE A 126 -4.44 -5.99 18.09
C ILE A 126 -4.53 -6.84 16.82
N SER A 127 -3.64 -7.82 16.66
CA SER A 127 -3.55 -8.66 15.48
C SER A 127 -4.28 -10.02 15.64
N ARG A 128 -5.20 -10.14 16.61
CA ARG A 128 -5.97 -11.39 16.85
C ARG A 128 -6.99 -11.72 15.76
N GLN A 129 -7.32 -10.75 14.92
CA GLN A 129 -8.38 -10.87 13.94
C GLN A 129 -8.04 -11.96 12.93
N THR A 130 -9.00 -12.85 12.68
CA THR A 130 -8.85 -13.94 11.71
C THR A 130 -9.54 -13.63 10.40
N THR A 131 -10.53 -12.74 10.42
CA THR A 131 -11.26 -12.29 9.24
C THR A 131 -11.34 -10.77 9.23
N MET A 132 -11.42 -10.22 8.03
CA MET A 132 -11.71 -8.80 7.82
C MET A 132 -12.42 -8.60 6.50
N GLU A 133 -13.16 -7.49 6.43
CA GLU A 133 -13.80 -7.04 5.21
C GLU A 133 -13.24 -5.66 4.87
N ILE A 134 -12.84 -5.49 3.61
CA ILE A 134 -12.41 -4.19 3.11
C ILE A 134 -13.41 -3.74 2.06
N ILE A 135 -14.00 -2.57 2.32
CA ILE A 135 -14.86 -1.85 1.39
C ILE A 135 -14.04 -0.69 0.87
N GLN A 136 -13.90 -0.59 -0.44
CA GLN A 136 -13.17 0.51 -1.08
C GLN A 136 -14.06 1.09 -2.17
N ASP A 137 -14.24 2.41 -2.10
CA ASP A 137 -14.88 3.20 -3.13
C ASP A 137 -13.90 4.28 -3.63
N ARG A 138 -14.39 5.20 -4.46
CA ARG A 138 -13.59 6.29 -5.03
C ARG A 138 -13.13 7.34 -4.00
N ASN A 139 -13.77 7.42 -2.85
CA ASN A 139 -13.54 8.44 -1.83
C ASN A 139 -12.75 7.89 -0.64
N GLN A 140 -12.95 6.62 -0.28
CA GLN A 140 -12.33 6.02 0.89
C GLN A 140 -12.13 4.51 0.81
N VAL A 141 -11.20 4.02 1.63
CA VAL A 141 -11.07 2.64 2.05
C VAL A 141 -11.56 2.52 3.49
N ARG A 142 -12.43 1.55 3.74
CA ARG A 142 -12.96 1.20 5.04
C ARG A 142 -12.65 -0.26 5.34
N ILE A 143 -11.92 -0.50 6.42
CA ILE A 143 -11.48 -1.82 6.87
C ILE A 143 -12.29 -2.19 8.10
N GLU A 144 -13.17 -3.16 7.96
CA GLU A 144 -13.99 -3.70 9.04
C GLU A 144 -13.32 -4.93 9.67
N ARG A 145 -13.25 -4.92 11.00
CA ARG A 145 -12.66 -5.98 11.82
C ARG A 145 -13.61 -6.29 12.97
N LYS A 146 -13.78 -7.58 13.27
CA LYS A 146 -14.79 -8.01 14.24
C LYS A 146 -14.43 -7.52 15.65
N GLY A 147 -15.33 -6.74 16.24
CA GLY A 147 -15.16 -6.25 17.62
C GLY A 147 -14.17 -5.10 17.75
N GLU A 148 -13.78 -4.46 16.65
CA GLU A 148 -12.93 -3.28 16.63
C GLU A 148 -13.60 -2.15 15.83
N ALA A 149 -13.17 -0.91 16.10
CA ALA A 149 -13.59 0.21 15.27
C ALA A 149 -13.00 0.06 13.85
N PRO A 150 -13.78 0.43 12.82
CA PRO A 150 -13.32 0.36 11.44
C PRO A 150 -12.18 1.36 11.22
N LEU A 151 -11.14 0.95 10.50
CA LEU A 151 -10.11 1.87 10.02
C LEU A 151 -10.61 2.49 8.72
N ILE A 152 -10.61 3.81 8.62
CA ILE A 152 -11.16 4.52 7.46
C ILE A 152 -10.09 5.47 6.94
N CYS A 153 -9.78 5.42 5.65
CA CYS A 153 -8.85 6.34 5.03
C CYS A 153 -9.37 6.88 3.70
N GLY A 154 -9.20 8.18 3.49
CA GLY A 154 -9.52 8.81 2.21
C GLY A 154 -8.57 8.38 1.08
N MET A 155 -8.97 8.68 -0.17
CA MET A 155 -8.12 8.47 -1.36
C MET A 155 -7.16 9.65 -1.64
N GLU A 156 -7.21 10.69 -0.81
CA GLU A 156 -6.40 11.91 -0.88
C GLU A 156 -4.89 11.61 -0.82
N THR A 157 -4.08 12.51 -1.38
CA THR A 157 -2.62 12.42 -1.27
C THR A 157 -2.13 13.02 0.05
N GLY A 158 -1.29 12.26 0.77
CA GLY A 158 -0.68 12.70 2.01
C GLY A 158 -1.36 12.14 3.26
N PRO A 159 -0.81 12.42 4.45
CA PRO A 159 -1.38 11.96 5.71
C PRO A 159 -2.63 12.77 6.06
N THR A 160 -3.71 12.07 6.38
CA THR A 160 -5.00 12.62 6.81
C THR A 160 -5.28 12.19 8.24
N GLN A 161 -5.67 13.12 9.11
CA GLN A 161 -6.10 12.77 10.46
C GLN A 161 -7.52 12.21 10.41
N THR A 162 -7.70 10.96 10.84
CA THR A 162 -8.98 10.23 10.79
C THR A 162 -9.66 10.23 12.17
N PHE A 163 -8.86 10.34 13.23
CA PHE A 163 -9.35 10.41 14.61
C PHE A 163 -8.43 11.25 15.50
N SER A 164 -9.01 11.95 16.47
CA SER A 164 -8.25 12.67 17.50
C SER A 164 -9.03 12.75 18.81
N SER A 165 -8.37 12.43 19.92
CA SER A 165 -8.91 12.50 21.27
C SER A 165 -7.78 12.70 22.30
N PRO A 166 -8.09 13.03 23.56
CA PRO A 166 -7.10 13.02 24.64
C PRO A 166 -6.42 11.65 24.86
N HIS A 167 -7.05 10.57 24.38
CA HIS A 167 -6.56 9.19 24.52
C HIS A 167 -5.84 8.68 23.26
N GLY A 168 -5.50 9.57 22.34
CA GLY A 168 -4.73 9.23 21.14
C GLY A 168 -5.31 9.82 19.86
N SER A 169 -4.53 9.71 18.80
CA SER A 169 -4.88 10.18 17.45
C SER A 169 -4.52 9.15 16.41
N GLU A 170 -5.28 9.11 15.33
CA GLU A 170 -5.03 8.28 14.16
C GLU A 170 -4.81 9.16 12.94
N PHE A 171 -3.76 8.85 12.19
CA PHE A 171 -3.51 9.34 10.86
C PHE A 171 -3.52 8.17 9.90
N CYS A 172 -3.96 8.41 8.66
CA CYS A 172 -3.88 7.44 7.59
C CYS A 172 -3.29 8.10 6.35
N GLY A 173 -2.73 7.30 5.45
CA GLY A 173 -2.30 7.82 4.16
C GLY A 173 -1.80 6.74 3.22
N TRP A 174 -1.69 7.13 1.96
CA TRP A 174 -1.17 6.28 0.90
C TRP A 174 0.33 6.50 0.72
N ASN A 175 1.10 5.42 0.86
CA ASN A 175 2.51 5.39 0.47
C ASN A 175 2.69 4.43 -0.70
N ARG A 176 2.81 4.99 -1.91
CA ARG A 176 2.87 4.24 -3.18
C ARG A 176 1.64 3.31 -3.33
N LEU A 177 1.85 2.02 -3.13
CA LEU A 177 0.89 0.93 -3.28
C LEU A 177 0.42 0.38 -1.93
N GLN A 178 0.84 1.02 -0.83
CA GLN A 178 0.55 0.61 0.52
C GLN A 178 -0.36 1.64 1.19
N LEU A 179 -1.33 1.15 1.93
CA LEU A 179 -2.16 1.95 2.81
C LEU A 179 -1.57 1.87 4.21
N ILE A 180 -1.28 3.03 4.82
CA ILE A 180 -0.63 3.12 6.12
C ILE A 180 -1.58 3.81 7.09
N PHE A 181 -1.72 3.23 8.29
CA PHE A 181 -2.35 3.86 9.44
C PHE A 181 -1.31 4.02 10.55
N GLU A 182 -1.24 5.20 11.13
CA GLU A 182 -0.38 5.56 12.26
C GLU A 182 -1.26 5.99 13.43
N ILE A 183 -1.24 5.21 14.50
CA ILE A 183 -2.01 5.45 15.71
C ILE A 183 -1.01 5.83 16.80
N THR A 184 -1.17 7.03 17.34
CA THR A 184 -0.43 7.50 18.51
C THR A 184 -1.32 7.41 19.73
N LEU A 185 -0.88 6.65 20.72
CA LEU A 185 -1.56 6.49 22.00
C LEU A 185 -0.80 7.30 23.09
N PRO A 186 -1.42 7.50 24.27
CA PRO A 186 -0.74 8.04 25.44
C PRO A 186 0.52 7.24 25.78
N GLU A 187 1.40 7.84 26.58
CA GLU A 187 2.68 7.22 26.99
C GLU A 187 3.63 6.93 25.81
N GLU A 188 3.55 7.72 24.74
CA GLU A 188 4.46 7.64 23.59
C GLU A 188 4.44 6.26 22.92
N LEU A 189 3.29 5.58 22.93
CA LEU A 189 3.09 4.32 22.25
C LEU A 189 2.58 4.57 20.82
N TYR A 190 3.35 4.13 19.84
CA TYR A 190 3.03 4.28 18.42
C TYR A 190 2.74 2.91 17.82
N ILE A 191 1.61 2.81 17.12
CA ILE A 191 1.21 1.62 16.38
C ILE A 191 1.10 2.02 14.90
N THR A 192 1.79 1.28 14.04
CA THR A 192 1.70 1.47 12.59
C THR A 192 1.15 0.20 11.95
N HIS A 193 0.08 0.33 11.17
CA HIS A 193 -0.39 -0.72 10.28
C HIS A 193 -0.05 -0.38 8.84
N GLN A 194 0.67 -1.27 8.17
CA GLN A 194 0.97 -1.15 6.76
C GLN A 194 0.29 -2.28 6.00
N PHE A 195 -0.66 -1.93 5.15
CA PHE A 195 -1.42 -2.84 4.30
C PHE A 195 -0.84 -2.85 2.89
N SER A 196 -0.67 -4.05 2.33
CA SER A 196 -0.27 -4.25 0.94
C SER A 196 -1.07 -5.40 0.33
N VAL A 197 -1.55 -5.20 -0.90
CA VAL A 197 -2.25 -6.25 -1.65
C VAL A 197 -1.38 -6.74 -2.80
N ALA A 198 -1.40 -8.05 -3.07
CA ALA A 198 -0.76 -8.64 -4.23
C ALA A 198 -1.39 -8.11 -5.52
N ALA A 199 -0.61 -8.02 -6.61
CA ALA A 199 -1.10 -7.47 -7.88
C ALA A 199 -2.27 -8.27 -8.49
N ASN A 200 -2.35 -9.57 -8.20
CA ASN A 200 -3.45 -10.44 -8.62
C ASN A 200 -4.66 -10.39 -7.67
N GLY A 201 -4.62 -9.57 -6.62
CA GLY A 201 -5.68 -9.43 -5.62
C GLY A 201 -5.92 -10.67 -4.75
N SER A 202 -5.04 -11.69 -4.77
CA SER A 202 -5.28 -12.96 -4.09
C SER A 202 -4.82 -12.98 -2.62
N SER A 203 -3.91 -12.07 -2.25
CA SER A 203 -3.33 -12.03 -0.92
C SER A 203 -3.19 -10.59 -0.42
N LEU A 204 -3.56 -10.39 0.84
CA LEU A 204 -3.38 -9.16 1.58
C LEU A 204 -2.34 -9.42 2.66
N GLN A 205 -1.42 -8.48 2.83
CA GLN A 205 -0.43 -8.51 3.88
C GLN A 205 -0.58 -7.29 4.76
N ILE A 206 -0.45 -7.51 6.06
CA ILE A 206 -0.49 -6.47 7.08
C ILE A 206 0.76 -6.60 7.92
N VAL A 207 1.56 -5.54 7.96
CA VAL A 207 2.67 -5.43 8.92
C VAL A 207 2.22 -4.48 10.02
N THR A 208 2.16 -4.99 11.24
CA THR A 208 1.87 -4.21 12.44
C THR A 208 3.18 -3.95 13.18
N SER A 209 3.54 -2.69 13.35
CA SER A 209 4.71 -2.27 14.11
C SER A 209 4.24 -1.57 15.37
N ILE A 210 4.77 -1.94 16.53
CA ILE A 210 4.48 -1.29 17.81
C ILE A 210 5.78 -0.88 18.47
N GLN A 211 5.89 0.40 18.81
CA GLN A 211 7.05 0.98 19.47
C GLN A 211 6.63 1.89 20.60
N SER A 212 7.45 1.98 21.64
CA SER A 212 7.29 2.93 22.74
C SER A 212 8.49 3.87 22.72
N ASP A 213 8.22 5.18 22.73
CA ASP A 213 9.23 6.24 22.63
C ASP A 213 10.22 5.96 21.47
N ASN A 214 11.52 6.03 21.71
CA ASN A 214 12.60 5.72 20.77
C ASN A 214 13.09 4.27 20.88
N GLY A 215 12.23 3.37 21.39
CA GLY A 215 12.53 1.96 21.55
C GLY A 215 12.62 1.19 20.22
N ILE A 216 13.11 -0.05 20.30
CA ILE A 216 13.10 -0.95 19.14
C ILE A 216 11.65 -1.40 18.91
N PRO A 217 11.11 -1.27 17.68
CA PRO A 217 9.76 -1.72 17.37
C PRO A 217 9.64 -3.24 17.43
N PHE A 218 8.51 -3.72 17.92
CA PHE A 218 8.06 -5.10 17.72
C PHE A 218 7.21 -5.15 16.45
N ASN A 219 7.55 -6.04 15.51
CA ASN A 219 6.85 -6.15 14.23
C ASN A 219 6.19 -7.51 14.11
N LEU A 220 4.95 -7.54 13.66
CA LEU A 220 4.22 -8.76 13.35
C LEU A 220 3.68 -8.69 11.92
N ARG A 221 4.03 -9.66 11.10
CA ARG A 221 3.49 -9.80 9.74
C ARG A 221 2.35 -10.79 9.72
N GLN A 222 1.26 -10.38 9.11
CA GLN A 222 0.11 -11.24 8.89
C GLN A 222 -0.21 -11.29 7.41
N THR A 223 -0.57 -12.49 6.96
CA THR A 223 -0.96 -12.74 5.58
C THR A 223 -2.38 -13.24 5.58
N TYR A 224 -3.18 -12.70 4.69
CA TYR A 224 -4.58 -13.06 4.47
C TYR A 224 -4.76 -13.51 3.03
N SER A 225 -5.69 -14.45 2.84
CA SER A 225 -6.17 -14.94 1.56
C SER A 225 -7.55 -14.36 1.28
N LYS A 226 -7.79 -13.98 0.04
CA LYS A 226 -9.13 -13.54 -0.38
C LYS A 226 -10.08 -14.72 -0.37
N TYR A 227 -11.29 -14.53 0.15
CA TYR A 227 -12.35 -15.53 0.11
C TYR A 227 -13.68 -14.87 -0.26
N ASP A 228 -14.60 -15.67 -0.79
CA ASP A 228 -15.97 -15.23 -1.05
C ASP A 228 -16.78 -15.44 0.24
N ALA A 229 -17.04 -14.35 0.96
CA ALA A 229 -17.86 -14.42 2.14
C ALA A 229 -19.31 -14.74 1.76
N PRO A 230 -19.95 -15.73 2.41
CA PRO A 230 -21.38 -15.89 2.27
C PRO A 230 -22.09 -14.61 2.73
N PRO A 231 -23.22 -14.25 2.11
CA PRO A 231 -23.98 -13.09 2.54
C PRO A 231 -24.36 -13.21 4.02
N ASP A 232 -24.27 -12.11 4.76
CA ASP A 232 -24.65 -12.09 6.17
C ASP A 232 -26.11 -12.54 6.32
N GLU A 233 -26.30 -13.73 6.89
CA GLU A 233 -27.63 -14.26 7.18
C GLU A 233 -28.35 -13.43 8.26
N TYR A 234 -27.58 -12.72 9.09
CA TYR A 234 -28.09 -11.95 10.23
C TYR A 234 -27.60 -10.50 10.21
N ASN A 235 -28.54 -9.56 10.35
CA ASN A 235 -28.27 -8.16 10.64
C ASN A 235 -28.20 -7.95 12.16
N CYS A 236 -26.99 -7.75 12.70
CA CYS A 236 -26.77 -7.53 14.13
C CYS A 236 -26.50 -6.06 14.44
N ILE A 237 -27.35 -5.44 15.26
CA ILE A 237 -27.19 -4.07 15.75
C ILE A 237 -26.85 -4.07 17.25
N GLN A 238 -25.88 -3.24 17.64
CA GLN A 238 -25.60 -2.98 19.06
C GLN A 238 -26.60 -1.97 19.61
N THR A 239 -27.35 -2.36 20.64
CA THR A 239 -28.33 -1.49 21.31
C THR A 239 -27.85 -1.17 22.73
N ILE A 240 -28.15 0.05 23.19
CA ILE A 240 -27.73 0.51 24.53
C ILE A 240 -28.46 -0.29 25.64
N SER A 241 -29.71 -0.69 25.40
CA SER A 241 -30.56 -1.33 26.40
C SER A 241 -30.54 -2.86 26.41
N ARG A 242 -30.23 -3.50 25.27
CA ARG A 242 -30.34 -4.97 25.11
C ARG A 242 -29.06 -5.63 24.60
N GLY A 243 -27.97 -4.89 24.48
CA GLY A 243 -26.74 -5.41 23.89
C GLY A 243 -26.88 -5.66 22.38
N ARG A 244 -26.15 -6.66 21.86
CA ARG A 244 -26.17 -7.01 20.43
C ARG A 244 -27.44 -7.80 20.09
N VAL A 245 -28.31 -7.22 19.28
CA VAL A 245 -29.55 -7.85 18.80
C VAL A 245 -29.37 -8.18 17.32
N CYS A 246 -29.60 -9.45 16.96
CA CYS A 246 -29.50 -9.93 15.59
C CYS A 246 -30.87 -10.30 15.05
N SER A 247 -31.18 -9.88 13.82
CA SER A 247 -32.36 -10.30 13.06
C SER A 247 -31.93 -10.98 11.78
N GLN A 248 -32.63 -12.02 11.34
CA GLN A 248 -32.36 -12.64 10.03
C GLN A 248 -32.61 -11.60 8.93
N ARG A 249 -31.73 -11.51 7.93
CA ARG A 249 -31.99 -10.69 6.75
C ARG A 249 -33.08 -11.37 5.94
N THR A 250 -34.22 -10.71 5.77
CA THR A 250 -35.25 -11.15 4.82
C THR A 250 -34.66 -11.07 3.41
N PRO A 251 -34.73 -12.14 2.61
CA PRO A 251 -34.37 -12.08 1.20
C PRO A 251 -35.22 -10.99 0.52
N LEU A 252 -34.59 -10.18 -0.33
CA LEU A 252 -35.32 -9.34 -1.27
C LEU A 252 -35.75 -10.27 -2.41
N ASP A 253 -37.07 -10.53 -2.52
CA ASP A 253 -37.69 -11.20 -3.67
C ASP A 253 -37.58 -10.33 -4.95
#